data_AF-A0AB37AYU6-F1
#
_entry.id   AF-A0AB37AYU6-F1
#
_cell.length_a   1.000
_cell.length_b   1.000
_cell.length_c   1.000
_cell.angle_alpha   90.00
_cell.angle_beta   90.00
_cell.angle_gamma   90.00
#
_symmetry.space_group_name_H-M   'P 1'
#
loop_
_entity.id
_entity.type
_entity.pdbx_description
1 polymer ?
#
loop_
_entity_poly.entity_id
_entity_poly.type
_entity_poly.pdbx_seq_one_letter_code
_entity_poly.pdbx_strand_id
1 'polypeptide(L)'
;MKPAVRSDAPMPRPFARASRARGFTLIELMIAIAILAVVAVLAWRGLDQIMRGRDKVASAMEDERVFAQMFDQMRIDARLAATDDEAGQPAIGVAGNTLQIIRALDVPGAAPRLQVVRYRIAGGRVVRYASPPLDDANRLHALLKDSSVDGWSAVALMGGVGAIDAKLYVPRVGWTTSVQAANDALAQNNDALKVPQIGNAPPPRAVTGLQVSIGATSLRVPITRVFLVGE
;
A
#
# COMPACT_ATOMS: atom_id res chain seq x y z
N MET A 1 76.74 77.91 59.59
CA MET A 1 75.27 78.03 59.53
C MET A 1 74.65 76.64 59.44
N LYS A 2 73.74 76.29 60.36
CA LYS A 2 72.87 75.09 60.34
C LYS A 2 71.44 75.62 60.10
N PRO A 3 70.64 75.05 59.19
CA PRO A 3 69.51 74.15 59.58
C PRO A 3 69.15 73.17 58.42
N ALA A 4 68.15 72.28 58.38
CA ALA A 4 67.25 71.58 59.30
C ALA A 4 66.62 70.41 58.49
N VAL A 5 66.35 69.29 59.17
CA VAL A 5 65.12 68.46 59.11
C VAL A 5 64.62 67.93 57.75
N ARG A 6 64.47 66.59 57.60
CA ARG A 6 63.17 65.88 57.71
C ARG A 6 63.34 64.36 57.54
N SER A 7 62.78 63.61 58.49
CA SER A 7 62.54 62.16 58.38
C SER A 7 61.28 61.90 57.56
N ASP A 8 61.28 60.92 56.68
CA ASP A 8 60.07 60.23 56.23
C ASP A 8 60.37 58.74 56.02
N ALA A 9 59.64 57.90 56.76
CA ALA A 9 59.68 56.45 56.65
C ALA A 9 58.66 55.99 55.59
N PRO A 10 58.97 55.02 54.72
CA PRO A 10 57.96 54.40 53.88
C PRO A 10 57.31 53.18 54.58
N MET A 11 55.99 53.13 54.62
CA MET A 11 55.20 51.95 54.99
C MET A 11 55.33 50.83 53.94
N PRO A 12 55.31 49.54 54.33
CA PRO A 12 55.24 48.43 53.39
C PRO A 12 53.85 48.30 52.77
N ARG A 13 53.79 48.22 51.44
CA ARG A 13 52.57 47.93 50.66
C ARG A 13 52.25 46.43 50.71
N PRO A 14 50.98 46.00 50.87
CA PRO A 14 50.64 44.60 50.75
C PRO A 14 50.78 44.16 49.28
N PHE A 15 51.55 43.10 49.05
CA PHE A 15 51.63 42.44 47.75
C PHE A 15 50.27 41.85 47.41
N ALA A 16 49.62 42.36 46.36
CA ALA A 16 48.47 41.72 45.76
C ALA A 16 48.87 40.31 45.33
N ARG A 17 48.16 39.29 45.82
CA ARG A 17 48.35 37.90 45.37
C ARG A 17 47.96 37.85 43.90
N ALA A 18 48.96 37.77 43.01
CA ALA A 18 48.76 37.36 41.64
C ALA A 18 48.05 36.00 41.67
N SER A 19 46.82 35.95 41.14
CA SER A 19 46.18 34.68 40.84
C SER A 19 47.11 33.93 39.90
N ARG A 20 47.71 32.84 40.39
CA ARG A 20 48.48 31.93 39.53
C ARG A 20 47.52 31.45 38.44
N ALA A 21 47.70 31.94 37.22
CA ALA A 21 47.11 31.34 36.05
C ALA A 21 47.58 29.87 36.02
N ARG A 22 46.66 28.95 36.32
CA ARG A 22 46.93 27.51 36.22
C ARG A 22 47.06 27.21 34.73
N GLY A 23 48.29 26.95 34.29
CA GLY A 23 48.58 26.53 32.91
C GLY A 23 47.95 25.17 32.64
N PHE A 24 47.32 25.05 31.47
CA PHE A 24 46.70 23.83 30.94
C PHE A 24 47.77 22.75 30.77
N THR A 25 47.63 21.62 31.47
CA THR A 25 48.61 20.54 31.39
C THR A 25 48.41 19.72 30.12
N LEU A 26 49.50 19.13 29.58
CA LEU A 26 49.44 18.25 28.40
C LEU A 26 48.44 17.11 28.61
N ILE A 27 48.34 16.60 29.85
CA ILE A 27 47.44 15.52 30.21
C ILE A 27 45.96 15.95 30.16
N GLU A 28 45.62 17.19 30.53
CA GLU A 28 44.25 17.73 30.38
C GLU A 28 43.85 17.80 28.91
N LEU A 29 44.77 18.22 28.02
CA LEU A 29 44.51 18.23 26.58
C LEU A 29 44.33 16.82 26.05
N MET A 30 45.17 15.86 26.45
CA MET A 30 45.08 14.47 26.04
C MET A 30 43.77 13.81 26.48
N ILE A 31 43.33 14.05 27.72
CA ILE A 31 42.05 13.55 28.21
C ILE A 31 40.90 14.21 27.44
N ALA A 32 40.98 15.52 27.20
CA ALA A 32 39.95 16.24 26.45
C ALA A 32 39.78 15.69 25.02
N ILE A 33 40.88 15.47 24.28
CA ILE A 33 40.81 14.89 22.93
C ILE A 33 40.37 13.43 22.95
N ALA A 34 40.73 12.65 23.97
CA ALA A 34 40.30 11.26 24.10
C ALA A 34 38.78 11.17 24.34
N ILE A 35 38.25 11.99 25.25
CA ILE A 35 36.81 12.09 25.49
C ILE A 35 36.10 12.58 24.24
N LEU A 36 36.61 13.63 23.59
CA LEU A 36 36.03 14.16 22.36
C LEU A 36 35.99 13.10 21.25
N ALA A 37 37.05 12.31 21.10
CA ALA A 37 37.10 11.23 20.14
C ALA A 37 36.02 10.15 20.42
N VAL A 38 35.85 9.74 21.68
CA VAL A 38 34.80 8.78 22.06
C VAL A 38 33.40 9.35 21.80
N VAL A 39 33.15 10.59 22.21
CA VAL A 39 31.87 11.26 21.99
C VAL A 39 31.58 11.39 20.49
N ALA A 40 32.58 11.75 19.67
CA ALA A 40 32.43 11.84 18.22
C ALA A 40 32.05 10.49 17.59
N VAL A 41 32.69 9.39 18.01
CA VAL A 41 32.36 8.04 17.53
C VAL A 41 30.94 7.64 17.97
N LEU A 42 30.57 7.88 19.22
CA LEU A 42 29.21 7.58 19.71
C LEU A 42 28.15 8.41 18.99
N ALA A 43 28.42 9.69 18.75
CA ALA A 43 27.52 10.59 18.02
C ALA A 43 27.33 10.12 16.57
N TRP A 44 28.42 9.74 15.88
CA TRP A 44 28.36 9.19 14.53
C TRP A 44 27.56 7.89 14.48
N ARG A 45 27.82 6.96 15.42
CA ARG A 45 27.07 5.69 15.49
C ARG A 45 25.59 5.92 15.83
N GLY A 46 25.28 6.87 16.71
CA GLY A 46 23.91 7.23 17.05
C GLY A 46 23.15 7.79 15.85
N LEU A 47 23.76 8.72 15.11
CA LEU A 47 23.19 9.28 13.89
C LEU A 47 22.98 8.21 12.82
N ASP A 48 23.95 7.34 12.61
CA ASP A 48 23.92 6.25 11.63
C ASP A 48 22.83 5.20 11.94
N GLN A 49 22.59 4.90 13.23
CA GLN A 49 21.44 4.07 13.63
C GLN A 49 20.10 4.76 13.34
N ILE A 50 19.99 6.07 13.59
CA ILE A 50 18.78 6.84 13.30
C ILE A 50 18.51 6.89 11.79
N MET A 51 19.55 7.13 10.97
CA MET A 51 19.43 7.14 9.51
C MET A 51 18.93 5.79 8.98
N ARG A 52 19.57 4.68 9.37
CA ARG A 52 19.09 3.34 9.01
C ARG A 52 17.67 3.04 9.50
N GLY A 53 17.32 3.54 10.68
CA GLY A 53 15.96 3.43 11.22
C GLY A 53 14.94 4.15 10.35
N ARG A 54 15.26 5.39 9.95
CA ARG A 54 14.43 6.20 9.04
C ARG A 54 14.29 5.55 7.68
N ASP A 55 15.35 5.04 7.08
CA ASP A 55 15.31 4.39 5.77
C ASP A 55 14.42 3.14 5.78
N LYS A 56 14.51 2.33 6.84
CA LYS A 56 13.62 1.17 7.03
C LYS A 56 12.15 1.57 7.16
N VAL A 57 11.87 2.61 7.94
CA VAL A 57 10.49 3.11 8.12
C VAL A 57 9.96 3.69 6.81
N ALA A 58 10.76 4.49 6.10
CA ALA A 58 10.39 5.07 4.82
C ALA A 58 10.06 3.99 3.77
N SER A 59 10.91 2.96 3.65
CA SER A 59 10.65 1.84 2.75
C SER A 59 9.38 1.05 3.11
N ALA A 60 9.14 0.80 4.40
CA ALA A 60 7.91 0.13 4.84
C ALA A 60 6.65 0.97 4.56
N MET A 61 6.73 2.30 4.70
CA MET A 61 5.62 3.21 4.37
C MET A 61 5.33 3.26 2.87
N GLU A 62 6.36 3.23 2.04
CA GLU A 62 6.20 3.18 0.58
C GLU A 62 5.51 1.88 0.15
N ASP A 63 5.94 0.74 0.71
CA ASP A 63 5.30 -0.55 0.47
C ASP A 63 3.81 -0.52 0.87
N GLU A 64 3.48 -0.03 2.08
CA GLU A 64 2.09 0.08 2.55
C GLU A 64 1.24 0.96 1.62
N ARG A 65 1.79 2.08 1.11
CA ARG A 65 1.11 2.94 0.16
C ARG A 65 0.81 2.20 -1.14
N VAL A 66 1.75 1.43 -1.67
CA VAL A 66 1.56 0.62 -2.88
C VAL A 66 0.47 -0.44 -2.67
N PHE A 67 0.46 -1.11 -1.51
CA PHE A 67 -0.61 -2.05 -1.15
C PHE A 67 -1.98 -1.37 -1.09
N ALA A 68 -2.07 -0.24 -0.39
CA ALA A 68 -3.32 0.50 -0.26
C ALA A 68 -3.87 0.92 -1.63
N GLN A 69 -3.02 1.45 -2.52
CA GLN A 69 -3.40 1.84 -3.88
C GLN A 69 -3.88 0.65 -4.72
N MET A 70 -3.18 -0.48 -4.64
CA MET A 70 -3.58 -1.69 -5.36
C MET A 70 -4.94 -2.22 -4.88
N PHE A 71 -5.16 -2.30 -3.56
CA PHE A 71 -6.43 -2.74 -3.02
C PHE A 71 -7.55 -1.73 -3.27
N ASP A 72 -7.26 -0.43 -3.28
CA ASP A 72 -8.22 0.59 -3.68
C ASP A 72 -8.65 0.44 -5.12
N GLN A 73 -7.71 0.18 -6.04
CA GLN A 73 -8.01 -0.10 -7.43
C GLN A 73 -8.91 -1.34 -7.60
N MET A 74 -8.62 -2.42 -6.85
CA MET A 74 -9.47 -3.62 -6.84
C MET A 74 -10.85 -3.36 -6.25
N ARG A 75 -10.93 -2.60 -5.15
CA ARG A 75 -12.18 -2.19 -4.52
C ARG A 75 -13.05 -1.41 -5.50
N ILE A 76 -12.47 -0.46 -6.23
CA ILE A 76 -13.18 0.34 -7.24
C ILE A 76 -13.73 -0.55 -8.35
N ASP A 77 -12.93 -1.50 -8.86
CA ASP A 77 -13.40 -2.41 -9.90
C ASP A 77 -14.52 -3.34 -9.40
N ALA A 78 -14.40 -3.86 -8.17
CA ALA A 78 -15.43 -4.71 -7.55
C ALA A 78 -16.73 -3.96 -7.27
N ARG A 79 -16.62 -2.70 -6.79
CA ARG A 79 -17.74 -1.78 -6.61
C ARG A 79 -18.46 -1.49 -7.92
N LEU A 80 -17.71 -1.29 -8.99
CA LEU A 80 -18.27 -0.99 -10.32
C LEU A 80 -18.63 -2.25 -11.11
N ALA A 81 -18.64 -3.43 -10.49
CA ALA A 81 -19.04 -4.66 -11.14
C ALA A 81 -20.47 -4.52 -11.71
N ALA A 82 -20.60 -4.83 -13.00
CA ALA A 82 -21.87 -4.81 -13.72
C ALA A 82 -22.85 -5.76 -13.05
N THR A 83 -24.15 -5.57 -13.25
CA THR A 83 -25.12 -6.56 -12.76
C THR A 83 -25.01 -7.86 -13.56
N ASP A 84 -25.44 -8.99 -12.99
CA ASP A 84 -25.26 -10.29 -13.65
C ASP A 84 -26.13 -10.43 -14.92
N ASP A 85 -27.22 -9.66 -15.02
CA ASP A 85 -28.05 -9.54 -16.22
C ASP A 85 -27.37 -8.74 -17.32
N GLU A 86 -26.70 -7.62 -17.00
CA GLU A 86 -25.88 -6.86 -17.96
C GLU A 86 -24.69 -7.68 -18.46
N ALA A 87 -24.06 -8.43 -17.56
CA ALA A 87 -22.91 -9.28 -17.87
C ALA A 87 -23.29 -10.60 -18.58
N GLY A 88 -24.55 -11.05 -18.47
CA GLY A 88 -25.04 -12.34 -18.96
C GLY A 88 -24.46 -13.58 -18.24
N GLN A 89 -23.69 -13.36 -17.17
CA GLN A 89 -23.02 -14.35 -16.33
C GLN A 89 -22.60 -13.67 -15.01
N PRO A 90 -22.08 -14.39 -13.99
CA PRO A 90 -21.55 -13.75 -12.79
C PRO A 90 -20.51 -12.69 -13.15
N ALA A 91 -20.71 -11.45 -12.70
CA ALA A 91 -19.86 -10.32 -13.08
C ALA A 91 -18.43 -10.44 -12.55
N ILE A 92 -18.20 -11.23 -11.48
CA ILE A 92 -16.87 -11.52 -10.94
C ILE A 92 -16.64 -13.03 -10.95
N GLY A 93 -15.45 -13.42 -11.42
CA GLY A 93 -15.03 -14.81 -11.48
C GLY A 93 -13.54 -14.98 -11.18
N VAL A 94 -13.15 -16.16 -10.69
CA VAL A 94 -11.76 -16.54 -10.48
C VAL A 94 -11.47 -17.78 -11.32
N ALA A 95 -10.51 -17.68 -12.23
CA ALA A 95 -10.09 -18.78 -13.09
C ALA A 95 -8.57 -18.97 -12.97
N GLY A 96 -8.15 -20.08 -12.35
CA GLY A 96 -6.76 -20.31 -12.01
C GLY A 96 -6.20 -19.15 -11.17
N ASN A 97 -5.19 -18.47 -11.70
CA ASN A 97 -4.53 -17.34 -11.04
C ASN A 97 -4.97 -15.96 -11.58
N THR A 98 -6.14 -15.91 -12.21
CA THR A 98 -6.74 -14.70 -12.79
C THR A 98 -8.05 -14.38 -12.10
N LEU A 99 -8.13 -13.19 -11.52
CA LEU A 99 -9.39 -12.59 -11.10
C LEU A 99 -9.95 -11.77 -12.27
N GLN A 100 -11.17 -12.09 -12.69
CA GLN A 100 -11.89 -11.40 -13.76
C GLN A 100 -13.07 -10.63 -13.17
N ILE A 101 -13.23 -9.38 -13.60
CA ILE A 101 -14.32 -8.50 -13.22
C ILE A 101 -14.89 -7.87 -14.49
N ILE A 102 -16.20 -8.05 -14.72
CA ILE A 102 -16.98 -7.33 -15.71
C ILE A 102 -17.57 -6.13 -14.99
N ARG A 103 -17.20 -4.93 -15.42
CA ARG A 103 -17.61 -3.69 -14.75
C ARG A 103 -18.29 -2.72 -15.71
N ALA A 104 -19.16 -1.90 -15.15
CA ALA A 104 -19.68 -0.73 -15.82
C ALA A 104 -18.54 0.29 -16.05
N LEU A 105 -18.60 0.92 -17.21
CA LEU A 105 -17.76 2.03 -17.62
C LEU A 105 -18.67 3.18 -18.05
N ASP A 106 -18.91 4.07 -17.09
CA ASP A 106 -19.69 5.28 -17.30
C ASP A 106 -18.76 6.41 -17.69
N VAL A 107 -18.84 6.82 -18.95
CA VAL A 107 -18.15 8.01 -19.46
C VAL A 107 -19.18 9.13 -19.59
N PRO A 108 -18.99 10.29 -18.94
CA PRO A 108 -19.93 11.40 -19.05
C PRO A 108 -20.21 11.78 -20.51
N GLY A 109 -21.50 11.82 -20.87
CA GLY A 109 -21.95 12.15 -22.23
C GLY A 109 -21.89 11.00 -23.24
N ALA A 110 -21.53 9.78 -22.82
CA ALA A 110 -21.60 8.58 -23.64
C ALA A 110 -22.61 7.57 -23.06
N ALA A 111 -23.09 6.65 -23.90
CA ALA A 111 -23.88 5.51 -23.42
C ALA A 111 -23.03 4.62 -22.50
N PRO A 112 -23.61 4.06 -21.41
CA PRO A 112 -22.92 3.10 -20.55
C PRO A 112 -22.33 1.95 -21.36
N ARG A 113 -21.06 1.64 -21.09
CA ARG A 113 -20.34 0.52 -21.72
C ARG A 113 -19.91 -0.47 -20.66
N LEU A 114 -19.65 -1.70 -21.07
CA LEU A 114 -19.01 -2.69 -20.22
C LEU A 114 -17.50 -2.71 -20.46
N GLN A 115 -16.74 -3.12 -19.45
CA GLN A 115 -15.31 -3.34 -19.58
C GLN A 115 -14.93 -4.60 -18.79
N VAL A 116 -14.10 -5.45 -19.39
CA VAL A 116 -13.54 -6.62 -18.71
C VAL A 116 -12.19 -6.24 -18.13
N VAL A 117 -12.02 -6.47 -16.83
CA VAL A 117 -10.79 -6.27 -16.09
C VAL A 117 -10.26 -7.63 -15.65
N ARG A 118 -8.96 -7.86 -15.84
CA ARG A 118 -8.26 -9.07 -15.39
C ARG A 118 -7.06 -8.70 -14.53
N TYR A 119 -7.01 -9.25 -13.33
CA TYR A 119 -5.86 -9.19 -12.45
C TYR A 119 -5.09 -10.50 -12.54
N ARG A 120 -3.80 -10.41 -12.88
CA ARG A 120 -2.89 -11.56 -12.94
C ARG A 120 -1.48 -11.18 -12.53
N ILE A 121 -0.66 -12.18 -12.21
CA ILE A 121 0.77 -11.99 -12.00
C ILE A 121 1.50 -12.07 -13.33
N ALA A 122 2.27 -11.04 -13.68
CA ALA A 122 3.15 -11.03 -14.84
C ALA A 122 4.50 -10.42 -14.44
N GLY A 123 5.59 -11.17 -14.65
CA GLY A 123 6.95 -10.72 -14.29
C GLY A 123 7.14 -10.42 -12.79
N GLY A 124 6.48 -11.19 -11.91
CA GLY A 124 6.52 -10.96 -10.45
C GLY A 124 5.75 -9.72 -9.99
N ARG A 125 4.86 -9.20 -10.84
CA ARG A 125 4.02 -8.03 -10.54
C ARG A 125 2.54 -8.37 -10.68
N VAL A 126 1.70 -7.82 -9.82
CA VAL A 126 0.25 -7.79 -10.06
C VAL A 126 -0.01 -6.72 -11.11
N VAL A 127 -0.62 -7.14 -12.22
CA VAL A 127 -0.96 -6.26 -13.33
C VAL A 127 -2.47 -6.30 -13.55
N ARG A 128 -3.07 -5.11 -13.63
CA ARG A 128 -4.45 -4.90 -14.04
C ARG A 128 -4.49 -4.73 -15.55
N TYR A 129 -5.12 -5.68 -16.23
CA TYR A 129 -5.45 -5.57 -17.64
C TYR A 129 -6.89 -5.10 -17.79
N ALA A 130 -7.16 -4.15 -18.67
CA ALA A 130 -8.51 -3.72 -18.97
C ALA A 130 -8.75 -3.64 -20.48
N SER A 131 -9.82 -4.32 -20.90
CA SER A 131 -10.24 -4.38 -22.30
C SER A 131 -10.64 -2.99 -22.81
N PRO A 132 -10.67 -2.79 -24.14
CA PRO A 132 -11.43 -1.68 -24.72
C PRO A 132 -12.90 -1.71 -24.23
N PRO A 133 -13.60 -0.56 -24.21
CA PRO A 133 -15.02 -0.50 -23.90
C PRO A 133 -15.83 -1.41 -24.82
N LEU A 134 -16.80 -2.10 -24.25
CA LEU A 134 -17.67 -3.06 -24.91
C LEU A 134 -19.08 -2.50 -24.96
N ASP A 135 -19.64 -2.52 -26.16
CA ASP A 135 -20.96 -2.01 -26.48
C ASP A 135 -21.93 -3.10 -26.95
N ASP A 136 -21.45 -4.32 -27.08
CA ASP A 136 -22.19 -5.47 -27.60
C ASP A 136 -21.96 -6.71 -26.74
N ALA A 137 -23.07 -7.40 -26.43
CA ALA A 137 -23.07 -8.64 -25.67
C ALA A 137 -22.34 -9.77 -26.41
N ASN A 138 -22.39 -9.84 -27.74
CA ASN A 138 -21.67 -10.89 -28.49
C ASN A 138 -20.15 -10.72 -28.34
N ARG A 139 -19.68 -9.48 -28.39
CA ARG A 139 -18.26 -9.15 -28.19
C ARG A 139 -17.80 -9.47 -26.76
N LEU A 140 -18.63 -9.15 -25.77
CA LEU A 140 -18.38 -9.55 -24.37
C LEU A 140 -18.26 -11.07 -24.27
N HIS A 141 -19.25 -11.82 -24.79
CA HIS A 141 -19.25 -13.27 -24.75
C HIS A 141 -18.01 -13.89 -25.44
N ALA A 142 -17.58 -13.35 -26.57
CA ALA A 142 -16.36 -13.77 -27.25
C ALA A 142 -15.10 -13.52 -26.39
N LEU A 143 -14.98 -12.34 -25.78
CA LEU A 143 -13.85 -11.98 -24.91
C LEU A 143 -13.78 -12.83 -23.64
N LEU A 144 -14.92 -13.29 -23.13
CA LEU A 144 -14.96 -14.12 -21.91
C LEU A 144 -14.55 -15.57 -22.16
N LYS A 145 -14.66 -16.06 -23.39
CA LYS A 145 -14.16 -17.39 -23.79
C LYS A 145 -12.64 -17.45 -23.92
N ASP A 146 -12.03 -16.33 -24.27
CA ASP A 146 -10.59 -16.23 -24.45
C ASP A 146 -9.92 -15.62 -23.20
N SER A 147 -8.86 -16.24 -22.71
CA SER A 147 -8.07 -15.73 -21.58
C SER A 147 -7.00 -14.70 -21.99
N SER A 148 -6.82 -14.44 -23.29
CA SER A 148 -5.87 -13.44 -23.79
C SER A 148 -6.20 -12.02 -23.30
N VAL A 149 -5.15 -11.21 -23.16
CA VAL A 149 -5.23 -9.78 -22.85
C VAL A 149 -4.48 -8.95 -23.89
N ASP A 150 -4.28 -9.51 -25.08
CA ASP A 150 -3.57 -8.82 -26.16
C ASP A 150 -4.35 -7.59 -26.61
N GLY A 151 -3.65 -6.47 -26.76
CA GLY A 151 -4.25 -5.17 -27.07
C GLY A 151 -5.05 -4.54 -25.93
N TRP A 152 -5.04 -5.13 -24.73
CA TRP A 152 -5.65 -4.52 -23.54
C TRP A 152 -4.68 -3.52 -22.91
N SER A 153 -5.23 -2.50 -22.27
CA SER A 153 -4.43 -1.62 -21.42
C SER A 153 -3.90 -2.39 -20.21
N ALA A 154 -2.66 -2.12 -19.80
CA ALA A 154 -2.00 -2.82 -18.70
C ALA A 154 -1.40 -1.83 -17.70
N VAL A 155 -1.75 -1.97 -16.42
CA VAL A 155 -1.21 -1.17 -15.33
C VAL A 155 -0.56 -2.09 -14.31
N ALA A 156 0.76 -1.99 -14.15
CA ALA A 156 1.49 -2.68 -13.10
C ALA A 156 1.22 -1.99 -11.75
N LEU A 157 0.61 -2.71 -10.81
CA LEU A 157 0.18 -2.15 -9.53
C LEU A 157 1.23 -2.35 -8.44
N MET A 158 1.75 -3.57 -8.32
CA MET A 158 2.69 -3.92 -7.27
C MET A 158 3.68 -4.98 -7.75
N GLY A 159 4.96 -4.81 -7.42
CA GLY A 159 6.00 -5.81 -7.68
C GLY A 159 6.35 -6.66 -6.46
N GLY A 160 7.19 -7.69 -6.68
CA GLY A 160 7.60 -8.61 -5.63
C GLY A 160 6.50 -9.58 -5.19
N VAL A 161 5.44 -9.74 -5.99
CA VAL A 161 4.30 -10.59 -5.66
C VAL A 161 4.55 -12.01 -6.18
N GLY A 162 4.49 -12.98 -5.27
CA GLY A 162 4.66 -14.40 -5.57
C GLY A 162 3.34 -15.16 -5.73
N ALA A 163 2.27 -14.69 -5.08
CA ALA A 163 0.95 -15.32 -5.14
C ALA A 163 -0.18 -14.28 -5.03
N ILE A 164 -1.26 -14.51 -5.79
CA ILE A 164 -2.54 -13.83 -5.65
C ILE A 164 -3.63 -14.89 -5.56
N ASP A 165 -4.29 -14.93 -4.42
CA ASP A 165 -5.41 -15.82 -4.17
C ASP A 165 -6.70 -15.00 -4.13
N ALA A 166 -7.74 -15.47 -4.80
CA ALA A 166 -9.05 -14.83 -4.78
C ALA A 166 -10.14 -15.85 -4.44
N LYS A 167 -11.08 -15.45 -3.58
CA LYS A 167 -12.28 -16.21 -3.26
C LYS A 167 -13.51 -15.34 -3.47
N LEU A 168 -14.58 -15.98 -3.92
CA LEU A 168 -15.88 -15.39 -4.15
C LEU A 168 -16.79 -15.77 -2.99
N TYR A 169 -17.57 -14.82 -2.48
CA TYR A 169 -18.67 -15.12 -1.59
C TYR A 169 -19.94 -15.30 -2.42
N VAL A 170 -20.41 -16.54 -2.48
CA VAL A 170 -21.64 -16.92 -3.18
C VAL A 170 -22.73 -17.15 -2.13
N PRO A 171 -23.88 -16.45 -2.19
CA PRO A 171 -24.97 -16.66 -1.24
C PRO A 171 -25.39 -18.13 -1.18
N ARG A 172 -25.68 -18.64 0.02
CA ARG A 172 -26.03 -20.05 0.32
C ARG A 172 -24.87 -21.07 0.18
N VAL A 173 -23.74 -20.69 -0.41
CA VAL A 173 -22.53 -21.54 -0.51
C VAL A 173 -21.42 -21.07 0.43
N GLY A 174 -21.23 -19.75 0.56
CA GLY A 174 -20.14 -19.14 1.31
C GLY A 174 -18.91 -18.84 0.46
N TRP A 175 -17.74 -18.76 1.10
CA TRP A 175 -16.46 -18.49 0.42
C TRP A 175 -16.03 -19.68 -0.43
N THR A 176 -15.90 -19.47 -1.74
CA THR A 176 -15.56 -20.51 -2.71
C THR A 176 -14.63 -19.97 -3.80
N THR A 177 -13.86 -20.86 -4.42
CA THR A 177 -13.11 -20.59 -5.67
C THR A 177 -13.81 -21.18 -6.89
N SER A 178 -14.95 -21.85 -6.69
CA SER A 178 -15.70 -22.52 -7.75
C SER A 178 -16.50 -21.51 -8.57
N VAL A 179 -16.10 -21.35 -9.84
CA VAL A 179 -16.90 -20.62 -10.83
C VAL A 179 -18.26 -21.27 -11.03
N GLN A 180 -18.33 -22.61 -10.96
CA GLN A 180 -19.59 -23.33 -11.13
C GLN A 180 -20.59 -22.97 -10.02
N ALA A 181 -20.13 -22.81 -8.78
CA ALA A 181 -21.01 -22.40 -7.69
C ALA A 181 -21.64 -21.01 -7.94
N ALA A 182 -20.88 -20.07 -8.52
CA ALA A 182 -21.42 -18.78 -8.92
C ALA A 182 -22.42 -18.90 -10.08
N ASN A 183 -22.13 -19.74 -11.09
CA ASN A 183 -23.05 -19.98 -12.20
C ASN A 183 -24.36 -20.62 -11.73
N ASP A 184 -24.30 -21.60 -10.82
CA ASP A 184 -25.47 -22.26 -10.26
C ASP A 184 -26.32 -21.28 -9.43
N ALA A 185 -25.67 -20.38 -8.67
CA ALA A 185 -26.37 -19.32 -7.95
C ALA A 185 -27.08 -18.33 -8.88
N LEU A 186 -26.45 -17.96 -10.00
CA LEU A 186 -27.10 -17.13 -11.03
C LEU A 186 -28.32 -17.84 -11.64
N ALA A 187 -28.19 -19.11 -12.01
CA ALA A 187 -29.29 -19.89 -12.55
C ALA A 187 -30.48 -19.95 -11.57
N GLN A 188 -30.22 -20.18 -10.28
CA GLN A 188 -31.24 -20.16 -9.22
C GLN A 188 -31.89 -18.78 -9.07
N ASN A 189 -31.11 -17.71 -9.15
CA ASN A 189 -31.64 -16.33 -9.09
C ASN A 189 -32.56 -16.06 -10.28
N ASN A 190 -32.16 -16.47 -11.48
CA ASN A 190 -32.97 -16.32 -12.70
C ASN A 190 -34.27 -17.14 -12.64
N ASP A 191 -34.23 -18.35 -12.09
CA ASP A 191 -35.43 -19.17 -11.90
C ASP A 191 -36.39 -18.54 -10.89
N ALA A 192 -35.89 -17.90 -9.83
CA ALA A 192 -36.71 -17.21 -8.84
C ALA A 192 -37.43 -15.97 -9.40
N LEU A 193 -36.92 -15.37 -10.47
CA LEU A 193 -37.57 -14.26 -11.18
C LEU A 193 -38.76 -14.70 -12.04
N LYS A 194 -38.86 -16.01 -12.37
CA LYS A 194 -40.02 -16.55 -13.10
C LYS A 194 -41.29 -16.57 -12.26
N VAL A 195 -41.16 -16.44 -10.93
CA VAL A 195 -42.28 -16.31 -10.00
C VAL A 195 -42.64 -14.83 -9.87
N PRO A 196 -43.93 -14.43 -9.96
CA PRO A 196 -44.33 -13.03 -9.82
C PRO A 196 -43.84 -12.44 -8.49
N GLN A 197 -42.92 -11.47 -8.55
CA GLN A 197 -42.38 -10.80 -7.37
C GLN A 197 -43.14 -9.49 -7.11
N ILE A 198 -43.49 -9.24 -5.85
CA ILE A 198 -44.11 -7.99 -5.42
C ILE A 198 -42.97 -6.99 -5.12
N GLY A 199 -42.61 -6.18 -6.11
CA GLY A 199 -41.62 -5.10 -5.97
C GLY A 199 -40.63 -5.02 -7.13
N ASN A 200 -40.00 -3.84 -7.30
CA ASN A 200 -39.00 -3.56 -8.34
C ASN A 200 -37.56 -3.66 -7.80
N ALA A 201 -37.28 -4.60 -6.89
CA ALA A 201 -35.93 -4.77 -6.39
C ALA A 201 -35.02 -5.30 -7.53
N PRO A 202 -33.79 -4.79 -7.68
CA PRO A 202 -32.82 -5.35 -8.63
C PRO A 202 -32.62 -6.85 -8.36
N PRO A 203 -32.41 -7.67 -9.40
CA PRO A 203 -32.17 -9.09 -9.22
C PRO A 203 -30.92 -9.31 -8.35
N PRO A 204 -30.95 -10.32 -7.45
CA PRO A 204 -29.83 -10.60 -6.58
C PRO A 204 -28.60 -11.07 -7.38
N ARG A 205 -27.42 -10.62 -6.96
CA ARG A 205 -26.13 -11.04 -7.54
C ARG A 205 -25.78 -12.46 -7.09
N ALA A 206 -25.16 -13.22 -7.99
CA ALA A 206 -24.62 -14.54 -7.72
C ALA A 206 -23.36 -14.48 -6.84
N VAL A 207 -22.58 -13.40 -6.96
CA VAL A 207 -21.41 -13.11 -6.12
C VAL A 207 -21.61 -11.76 -5.45
N THR A 208 -21.57 -11.74 -4.11
CA THR A 208 -21.76 -10.50 -3.33
C THR A 208 -20.50 -10.04 -2.62
N GLY A 209 -19.48 -10.89 -2.53
CA GLY A 209 -18.20 -10.57 -1.90
C GLY A 209 -17.01 -11.11 -2.67
N LEU A 210 -15.90 -10.38 -2.60
CA LEU A 210 -14.62 -10.75 -3.17
C LEU A 210 -13.55 -10.66 -2.07
N GLN A 211 -12.89 -11.77 -1.76
CA GLN A 211 -11.71 -11.81 -0.90
C GLN A 211 -10.48 -11.93 -1.78
N VAL A 212 -9.49 -11.06 -1.58
CA VAL A 212 -8.20 -11.12 -2.26
C VAL A 212 -7.10 -11.22 -1.21
N SER A 213 -6.19 -12.19 -1.38
CA SER A 213 -4.99 -12.38 -0.56
C SER A 213 -3.74 -12.26 -1.42
N ILE A 214 -2.77 -11.48 -0.95
CA ILE A 214 -1.53 -11.18 -1.68
C ILE A 214 -0.32 -11.57 -0.84
N GLY A 215 0.48 -12.48 -1.38
CA GLY A 215 1.79 -12.83 -0.84
C GLY A 215 2.90 -12.15 -1.63
N ALA A 216 3.73 -11.35 -0.96
CA ALA A 216 4.87 -10.65 -1.57
C ALA A 216 6.16 -10.88 -0.78
N THR A 217 7.31 -10.73 -1.42
CA THR A 217 8.64 -10.92 -0.80
C THR A 217 8.92 -9.90 0.31
N SER A 218 8.28 -8.74 0.27
CA SER A 218 8.34 -7.73 1.33
C SER A 218 7.44 -8.07 2.54
N LEU A 219 6.53 -9.04 2.41
CA LEU A 219 5.59 -9.41 3.46
C LEU A 219 6.05 -10.66 4.23
N ARG A 220 5.89 -10.62 5.55
CA ARG A 220 6.03 -11.81 6.41
C ARG A 220 4.82 -12.73 6.34
N VAL A 221 3.63 -12.16 6.13
CA VAL A 221 2.34 -12.86 6.08
C VAL A 221 1.52 -12.25 4.94
N PRO A 222 0.75 -13.04 4.16
CA PRO A 222 -0.11 -12.51 3.11
C PRO A 222 -1.10 -11.47 3.65
N ILE A 223 -1.29 -10.36 2.93
CA ILE A 223 -2.32 -9.38 3.26
C ILE A 223 -3.61 -9.80 2.58
N THR A 224 -4.69 -9.87 3.37
CA THR A 224 -6.03 -10.19 2.89
C THR A 224 -6.97 -8.99 3.01
N ARG A 225 -7.77 -8.77 1.98
CA ARG A 225 -8.86 -7.77 1.97
C ARG A 225 -10.14 -8.39 1.42
N VAL A 226 -11.27 -7.88 1.89
CA VAL A 226 -12.61 -8.28 1.45
C VAL A 226 -13.32 -7.05 0.92
N PHE A 227 -13.97 -7.20 -0.23
CA PHE A 227 -14.72 -6.17 -0.93
C PHE A 227 -16.15 -6.64 -1.16
N LEU A 228 -17.09 -5.71 -1.06
CA LEU A 228 -18.45 -5.93 -1.53
C LEU A 228 -18.49 -5.72 -3.05
N VAL A 229 -19.40 -6.42 -3.71
CA VAL A 229 -19.51 -6.45 -5.17
C VAL A 229 -20.74 -5.66 -5.59
N GLY A 230 -20.53 -4.61 -6.38
CA GLY A 230 -21.62 -3.82 -6.96
C GLY A 230 -22.31 -2.81 -6.02
N GLU A 231 -21.63 -2.33 -4.97
CA GLU A 231 -22.10 -1.27 -4.04
C GLU A 231 -21.29 0.02 -4.15
#